data_AF-G9FSU3-F1
#
_entry.id   AF-G9FSU3-F1
#
_cell.length_a   1.000
_cell.length_b   1.000
_cell.length_c   1.000
_cell.angle_alpha   90.00
_cell.angle_beta   90.00
_cell.angle_gamma   90.00
#
_symmetry.space_group_name_H-M   'P 1'
#
loop_
_entity.id
_entity.type
_entity.pdbx_description
1 polymer ?
#
loop_
_entity_poly.entity_id
_entity_poly.type
_entity_poly.pdbx_seq_one_letter_code
_entity_poly.pdbx_strand_id
1 'polypeptide(L)'
;ASAGDWKRSAGVSRERLDKGVRKQPGCTWMEVDGNVHVFRVDDREHPQLPAIRAELERLSVLMKDAGYVPDTSFVLHDVEEEQKISRLLYHSEKLANAFGLISNRDGTPVCIFKNEAVCGDCHAGTEYTWALVRRAHIVRDISSLRHHKELN
;
A
#
# COMPACT_ATOMS: atom_id res chain seq x y z
N ALA A 1 10.57 -51.68 -14.64
CA ALA A 1 9.26 -51.93 -14.00
C ALA A 1 9.44 -51.71 -12.50
N SER A 2 8.65 -50.97 -11.73
CA SER A 2 7.37 -50.22 -11.84
C SER A 2 7.34 -49.32 -10.58
N ALA A 3 7.18 -47.98 -10.64
CA ALA A 3 5.94 -47.19 -10.51
C ALA A 3 5.14 -47.31 -9.18
N GLY A 4 4.79 -46.15 -8.58
CA GLY A 4 3.79 -45.93 -7.50
C GLY A 4 4.38 -46.01 -6.07
N ASP A 5 4.15 -45.12 -5.11
CA ASP A 5 2.94 -44.33 -4.81
C ASP A 5 3.30 -43.05 -4.05
N TRP A 6 2.85 -41.90 -4.54
CA TRP A 6 2.83 -40.63 -3.81
C TRP A 6 1.38 -40.27 -3.53
N LYS A 7 0.90 -40.58 -2.31
CA LYS A 7 -0.24 -39.89 -1.68
C LYS A 7 -0.51 -40.43 -0.28
N ARG A 8 -0.44 -39.51 0.70
CA ARG A 8 -1.10 -39.44 2.03
C ARG A 8 -0.09 -38.80 3.00
N SER A 9 -0.29 -37.66 3.65
CA SER A 9 -1.48 -36.84 3.85
C SER A 9 -0.98 -35.47 4.33
N ALA A 10 -1.30 -34.39 3.62
CA ALA A 10 -1.13 -33.03 4.16
C ALA A 10 -2.32 -32.76 5.08
N GLY A 11 -2.22 -33.21 6.33
CA GLY A 11 -3.22 -33.01 7.37
C GLY A 11 -2.76 -31.99 8.41
N VAL A 12 -3.47 -30.85 8.46
CA VAL A 12 -3.69 -29.99 9.64
C VAL A 12 -2.44 -29.25 10.17
N SER A 13 -2.22 -27.99 9.80
CA SER A 13 -2.80 -26.74 10.36
C SER A 13 -2.23 -26.33 11.73
N ARG A 14 -1.74 -25.08 11.76
CA ARG A 14 -1.69 -24.16 12.91
C ARG A 14 -0.86 -24.56 14.14
N GLU A 15 0.43 -24.26 14.08
CA GLU A 15 1.16 -23.68 15.23
C GLU A 15 1.99 -22.51 14.68
N ARG A 16 1.44 -21.29 14.67
CA ARG A 16 1.89 -20.23 15.58
C ARG A 16 3.38 -20.35 15.92
N LEU A 17 4.23 -19.94 14.98
CA LEU A 17 5.49 -19.29 15.34
C LEU A 17 5.17 -17.90 15.93
N ASP A 18 4.51 -17.93 17.09
CA ASP A 18 4.28 -16.81 17.99
C ASP A 18 5.56 -16.61 18.82
N LYS A 19 6.67 -16.34 18.12
CA LYS A 19 7.91 -15.87 18.73
C LYS A 19 8.03 -14.39 18.46
N GLY A 20 7.31 -13.59 19.24
CA GLY A 20 7.78 -12.34 19.85
C GLY A 20 8.44 -11.24 19.00
N VAL A 21 8.49 -11.36 17.67
CA VAL A 21 8.82 -10.25 16.79
C VAL A 21 7.50 -9.54 16.54
N ARG A 22 7.20 -8.51 17.35
CA ARG A 22 6.25 -7.49 16.91
C ARG A 22 6.79 -6.98 15.57
N LYS A 23 6.26 -7.49 14.45
CA LYS A 23 6.50 -6.88 13.15
C LYS A 23 6.17 -5.41 13.35
N GLN A 24 7.11 -4.52 13.03
CA GLN A 24 6.77 -3.11 13.01
C GLN A 24 5.55 -2.95 12.12
N PRO A 25 4.48 -2.27 12.58
CA PRO A 25 3.34 -2.02 11.71
C PRO A 25 3.86 -1.31 10.45
N GLY A 26 3.34 -1.75 9.31
CA GLY A 26 3.62 -1.10 8.03
C GLY A 26 3.39 0.41 8.16
N CYS A 27 4.39 1.19 7.81
CA CYS A 27 4.28 2.62 7.74
C CYS A 27 4.83 3.13 6.42
N THR A 28 4.16 4.16 5.94
CA THR A 28 4.57 4.91 4.75
C THR A 28 4.90 6.32 5.21
N TRP A 29 5.97 6.92 4.73
CA TRP A 29 6.33 8.28 5.10
C TRP A 29 6.91 9.06 3.93
N MET A 30 6.91 10.38 4.08
CA MET A 30 7.57 11.29 3.14
C MET A 30 8.05 12.54 3.86
N GLU A 31 8.95 13.27 3.22
CA GLU A 31 9.43 14.56 3.68
C GLU A 31 8.80 15.67 2.83
N VAL A 32 8.20 16.66 3.48
CA VAL A 32 7.63 17.85 2.85
C VAL A 32 8.02 19.05 3.70
N ASP A 33 8.57 20.09 3.07
CA ASP A 33 9.00 21.33 3.75
C ASP A 33 9.88 21.09 4.99
N GLY A 34 10.77 20.09 4.91
CA GLY A 34 11.68 19.70 6.00
C GLY A 34 11.04 18.92 7.15
N ASN A 35 9.76 18.55 7.04
CA ASN A 35 9.04 17.77 8.04
C ASN A 35 8.76 16.36 7.53
N VAL A 36 8.94 15.37 8.40
CA VAL A 36 8.61 13.97 8.10
C VAL A 36 7.16 13.71 8.48
N HIS A 37 6.37 13.29 7.49
CA HIS A 37 4.97 12.90 7.63
C HIS A 37 4.85 11.40 7.54
N VAL A 38 4.28 10.76 8.57
CA VAL A 38 4.16 9.30 8.67
C VAL A 38 2.69 8.91 8.64
N PHE A 39 2.35 7.99 7.75
CA PHE A 39 1.03 7.42 7.55
C PHE A 39 1.03 5.95 7.96
N ARG A 40 -0.03 5.56 8.66
CA ARG A 40 -0.26 4.19 9.13
C ARG A 40 -1.65 3.72 8.75
N VAL A 41 -1.87 2.41 8.79
CA VAL A 41 -3.23 1.85 8.75
C VAL A 41 -4.01 2.45 9.93
N ASP A 42 -5.23 2.90 9.66
CA ASP A 42 -6.10 3.58 10.63
C ASP A 42 -5.53 4.88 11.23
N ASP A 43 -4.69 5.61 10.48
CA ASP A 43 -4.18 6.90 10.93
C ASP A 43 -5.35 7.85 11.27
N ARG A 44 -5.25 8.45 12.46
CA ARG A 44 -6.19 9.42 13.03
C ARG A 44 -5.50 10.68 13.54
N GLU A 45 -4.17 10.71 13.50
CA GLU A 45 -3.38 11.73 14.22
C GLU A 45 -2.85 12.81 13.27
N HIS A 46 -2.82 12.56 11.96
CA HIS A 46 -2.32 13.53 11.01
C HIS A 46 -3.19 14.81 10.98
N PRO A 47 -2.63 16.03 11.19
CA PRO A 47 -3.43 17.27 11.26
C PRO A 47 -4.26 17.57 10.01
N GLN A 48 -3.74 17.17 8.84
CA GLN A 48 -4.41 17.35 7.54
C GLN A 48 -5.23 16.14 7.09
N LEU A 49 -5.47 15.15 7.95
CA LEU A 49 -6.20 13.93 7.60
C LEU A 49 -7.55 14.17 6.91
N PRO A 50 -8.38 15.17 7.30
CA PRO A 50 -9.62 15.46 6.58
C PRO A 50 -9.40 15.84 5.10
N ALA A 51 -8.38 16.66 4.82
CA ALA A 51 -8.04 17.06 3.46
C ALA A 51 -7.46 15.88 2.66
N ILE A 52 -6.61 15.07 3.30
CA ILE A 52 -6.03 13.87 2.69
C ILE A 52 -7.13 12.87 2.29
N ARG A 53 -8.11 12.64 3.18
CA ARG A 53 -9.24 11.76 2.89
C ARG A 53 -10.12 12.32 1.76
N ALA A 54 -10.39 13.62 1.75
CA ALA A 54 -11.17 14.24 0.68
C ALA A 54 -10.48 14.10 -0.69
N GLU A 55 -9.17 14.31 -0.76
CA GLU A 55 -8.40 14.11 -1.98
C GLU A 55 -8.36 12.64 -2.40
N LEU A 56 -8.24 11.72 -1.45
CA LEU A 56 -8.27 10.29 -1.71
C LEU A 56 -9.63 9.83 -2.25
N GLU A 57 -10.75 10.36 -1.75
CA GLU A 57 -12.08 10.11 -2.32
C GLU A 57 -12.21 10.69 -3.74
N ARG A 58 -11.66 11.88 -3.99
CA ARG A 58 -11.63 12.46 -5.35
C ARG A 58 -10.85 11.56 -6.31
N LEU A 59 -9.68 11.08 -5.88
CA LEU A 59 -8.85 10.15 -6.65
C LEU A 59 -9.56 8.81 -6.84
N SER A 60 -10.27 8.30 -5.85
CA SER A 60 -10.97 7.01 -5.94
C SER A 60 -12.02 7.02 -7.06
N VAL A 61 -12.78 8.11 -7.18
CA VAL A 61 -13.74 8.32 -8.26
C VAL A 61 -13.03 8.37 -9.62
N LEU A 62 -11.98 9.18 -9.75
CA LEU A 62 -11.24 9.30 -11.01
C LEU A 62 -10.58 7.99 -11.45
N MET A 63 -9.99 7.25 -10.51
CA MET A 63 -9.39 5.95 -10.78
C MET A 63 -10.46 4.96 -11.24
N LYS A 64 -11.61 4.93 -10.59
CA LYS A 64 -12.73 4.07 -10.97
C LYS A 64 -13.24 4.40 -12.38
N ASP A 65 -13.38 5.68 -12.71
CA ASP A 65 -13.78 6.13 -14.05
C ASP A 65 -12.74 5.75 -15.12
N ALA A 66 -11.46 5.66 -14.73
CA ALA A 66 -10.38 5.18 -15.58
C ALA A 66 -10.26 3.64 -15.67
N GLY A 67 -11.08 2.89 -14.93
CA GLY A 67 -11.13 1.42 -14.97
C GLY A 67 -10.39 0.70 -13.84
N TYR A 68 -9.93 1.41 -12.81
CA TYR A 68 -9.36 0.78 -11.62
C TYR A 68 -10.43 0.01 -10.83
N VAL A 69 -10.12 -1.23 -10.49
CA VAL A 69 -10.95 -2.11 -9.66
C VAL A 69 -10.13 -2.52 -8.44
N PRO A 70 -10.57 -2.19 -7.20
CA PRO A 70 -9.86 -2.59 -5.99
C PRO A 70 -9.78 -4.12 -5.85
N ASP A 71 -8.59 -4.64 -5.56
CA ASP A 71 -8.37 -6.08 -5.36
C ASP A 71 -8.48 -6.44 -3.87
N THR A 72 -9.67 -6.87 -3.44
CA THR A 72 -9.98 -7.20 -2.04
C THR A 72 -9.24 -8.42 -1.51
N SER A 73 -8.55 -9.20 -2.36
CA SER A 73 -7.70 -10.30 -1.92
C SER A 73 -6.50 -9.84 -1.06
N PHE A 74 -6.12 -8.56 -1.16
CA PHE A 74 -5.09 -7.94 -0.32
C PHE A 74 -5.57 -7.56 1.08
N VAL A 75 -6.86 -7.74 1.42
CA VAL A 75 -7.38 -7.58 2.78
C VAL A 75 -7.67 -8.96 3.37
N LEU A 76 -6.75 -9.42 4.23
CA LEU A 76 -6.84 -10.75 4.85
C LEU A 76 -7.92 -10.88 5.93
N HIS A 77 -8.58 -9.78 6.31
CA HIS A 77 -9.62 -9.79 7.32
C HIS A 77 -10.93 -10.31 6.72
N ASP A 78 -11.57 -11.24 7.41
CA ASP A 78 -12.88 -11.77 7.05
C ASP A 78 -13.97 -10.78 7.48
N VAL A 79 -14.22 -9.80 6.62
CA VAL A 79 -15.22 -8.74 6.76
C VAL A 79 -15.97 -8.59 5.44
N GLU A 80 -17.09 -7.87 5.46
CA GLU A 80 -17.88 -7.58 4.26
C GLU A 80 -17.03 -6.90 3.16
N GLU A 81 -17.36 -7.14 1.90
CA GLU A 81 -16.59 -6.65 0.75
C GLU A 81 -16.49 -5.12 0.73
N GLU A 82 -17.56 -4.42 1.08
CA GLU A 82 -17.57 -2.95 1.22
C GLU A 82 -16.54 -2.49 2.25
N GLN A 83 -16.41 -3.23 3.35
CA GLN A 83 -15.43 -2.92 4.39
C GLN A 83 -13.99 -3.22 3.92
N LYS A 84 -13.78 -4.24 3.09
CA LYS A 84 -12.46 -4.50 2.46
C LYS A 84 -12.08 -3.38 1.48
N ILE A 85 -13.00 -2.98 0.61
CA ILE A 85 -12.79 -1.87 -0.33
C ILE A 85 -12.46 -0.59 0.43
N SER A 86 -13.19 -0.28 1.50
CA SER A 86 -12.93 0.87 2.36
C SER A 86 -11.52 0.80 2.99
N ARG A 87 -11.10 -0.37 3.50
CA ARG A 87 -9.76 -0.56 4.05
C ARG A 87 -8.67 -0.35 3.01
N LEU A 88 -8.83 -0.91 1.81
CA LEU A 88 -7.89 -0.72 0.70
C LEU A 88 -7.76 0.74 0.30
N LEU A 89 -8.86 1.49 0.32
CA LEU A 89 -8.85 2.91 -0.01
C LEU A 89 -7.92 3.67 0.96
N TYR A 90 -8.02 3.38 2.26
CA TYR A 90 -7.26 4.05 3.32
C TYR A 90 -5.95 3.38 3.71
N HIS A 91 -5.35 2.57 2.82
CA HIS A 91 -3.99 2.10 3.02
C HIS A 91 -3.00 3.27 3.13
N SER A 92 -1.93 3.07 3.90
CA SER A 92 -0.95 4.11 4.21
C SER A 92 -0.30 4.72 2.95
N GLU A 93 -0.13 3.92 1.91
CA GLU A 93 0.44 4.33 0.62
C GLU A 93 -0.47 5.30 -0.13
N LYS A 94 -1.78 5.03 -0.13
CA LYS A 94 -2.76 5.90 -0.78
C LYS A 94 -2.95 7.20 -0.02
N LEU A 95 -2.90 7.15 1.32
CA LEU A 95 -2.87 8.35 2.16
C LEU A 95 -1.63 9.20 1.86
N ALA A 96 -0.46 8.58 1.77
CA ALA A 96 0.78 9.28 1.43
C ALA A 96 0.76 9.88 0.02
N ASN A 97 0.22 9.17 -0.98
CA ASN A 97 0.02 9.70 -2.32
C ASN A 97 -0.88 10.95 -2.31
N ALA A 98 -2.05 10.86 -1.67
CA ALA A 98 -2.97 11.98 -1.57
C ALA A 98 -2.34 13.19 -0.85
N PHE A 99 -1.66 12.96 0.28
CA PHE A 99 -0.93 14.02 0.98
C PHE A 99 0.17 14.64 0.10
N GLY A 100 0.93 13.81 -0.62
CA GLY A 100 1.99 14.27 -1.51
C GLY A 100 1.47 15.19 -2.61
N LEU A 101 0.28 14.91 -3.15
CA LEU A 101 -0.38 15.76 -4.15
C LEU A 101 -0.86 17.09 -3.57
N ILE A 102 -1.41 17.08 -2.35
CA ILE A 102 -1.89 18.30 -1.66
C ILE A 102 -0.71 19.22 -1.32
N SER A 103 0.37 18.64 -0.81
CA SER A 103 1.43 19.41 -0.16
C SER A 103 2.55 19.86 -1.09
N ASN A 104 2.69 19.23 -2.26
CA ASN A 104 3.74 19.58 -3.21
C ASN A 104 3.14 20.29 -4.42
N ARG A 105 3.83 21.34 -4.90
CA ARG A 105 3.46 22.10 -6.11
C ARG A 105 3.29 21.20 -7.32
N ASP A 106 2.40 21.58 -8.23
CA ASP A 106 2.18 20.87 -9.49
C ASP A 106 3.50 20.68 -10.26
N GLY A 107 3.69 19.46 -10.77
CA GLY A 107 4.91 19.08 -11.51
C GLY A 107 6.12 18.67 -10.65
N THR A 108 6.13 18.91 -9.34
CA THR A 108 7.22 18.43 -8.47
C THR A 108 7.11 16.91 -8.24
N PRO A 109 8.16 16.09 -8.34
CA PRO A 109 8.02 14.67 -8.02
C PRO A 109 7.58 14.42 -6.57
N VAL A 110 6.70 13.44 -6.34
CA VAL A 110 6.31 13.00 -4.99
C VAL A 110 7.17 11.80 -4.59
N CYS A 111 7.94 11.91 -3.52
CA CYS A 111 8.79 10.81 -3.01
C CYS A 111 8.17 10.18 -1.78
N ILE A 112 7.89 8.88 -1.84
CA ILE A 112 7.25 8.12 -0.76
C ILE A 112 8.14 6.95 -0.38
N PHE A 113 8.27 6.71 0.93
CA PHE A 113 9.08 5.64 1.50
C PHE A 113 8.20 4.68 2.29
N LYS A 114 8.49 3.37 2.22
CA LYS A 114 7.77 2.33 2.95
C LYS A 114 8.73 1.32 3.57
N ASN A 115 8.42 0.86 4.79
CA ASN A 115 9.21 -0.14 5.53
C ASN A 115 8.82 -1.60 5.23
N GLU A 116 7.77 -1.80 4.44
CA GLU A 116 7.30 -3.09 3.95
C GLU A 116 7.00 -3.01 2.45
N ALA A 117 6.77 -4.14 1.80
CA ALA A 117 6.43 -4.14 0.38
C ALA A 117 5.08 -3.45 0.16
N VAL A 118 4.94 -2.73 -0.94
CA VAL A 118 3.66 -2.18 -1.36
C VAL A 118 2.74 -3.34 -1.77
N CYS A 119 1.48 -3.36 -1.32
CA CYS A 119 0.55 -4.40 -1.77
C CYS A 119 0.17 -4.18 -3.24
N GLY A 120 -0.24 -5.24 -3.94
CA GLY A 120 -0.55 -5.16 -5.37
C GLY A 120 -1.64 -4.14 -5.70
N ASP A 121 -2.66 -4.03 -4.85
CA ASP A 121 -3.71 -3.02 -4.99
C ASP A 121 -3.18 -1.58 -4.86
N CYS A 122 -2.27 -1.33 -3.91
CA CYS A 122 -1.65 -0.01 -3.75
C CYS A 122 -0.67 0.32 -4.88
N HIS A 123 0.01 -0.68 -5.43
CA HIS A 123 0.85 -0.52 -6.62
C HIS A 123 -0.03 -0.08 -7.81
N ALA A 124 -1.10 -0.82 -8.10
CA ALA A 124 -2.03 -0.48 -9.17
C ALA A 124 -2.65 0.92 -8.95
N GLY A 125 -3.18 1.21 -7.77
CA GLY A 125 -3.77 2.52 -7.46
C GLY A 125 -2.76 3.67 -7.61
N THR A 126 -1.48 3.42 -7.30
CA THR A 126 -0.39 4.38 -7.51
C THR A 126 -0.18 4.65 -9.00
N GLU A 127 -0.11 3.61 -9.84
CA GLU A 127 0.03 3.76 -11.31
C GLU A 127 -1.13 4.54 -11.93
N TYR A 128 -2.38 4.24 -11.53
CA TYR A 128 -3.56 4.99 -11.97
C TYR A 128 -3.50 6.46 -11.55
N THR A 129 -3.11 6.71 -10.30
CA THR A 129 -2.94 8.09 -9.79
C THR A 129 -1.93 8.84 -10.66
N TRP A 130 -0.79 8.24 -10.98
CA TRP A 130 0.26 8.90 -11.79
C TRP A 130 -0.21 9.23 -13.19
N ALA A 131 -0.92 8.31 -13.83
CA ALA A 131 -1.49 8.51 -15.15
C ALA A 131 -2.48 9.67 -15.15
N LEU A 132 -3.34 9.75 -14.12
CA LEU A 132 -4.37 10.79 -13.99
C LEU A 132 -3.78 12.17 -13.67
N VAL A 133 -2.84 12.26 -12.74
CA VAL A 133 -2.27 13.55 -12.32
C VAL A 133 -1.11 14.03 -13.21
N ARG A 134 -0.68 13.20 -14.16
CA ARG A 134 0.43 13.46 -15.10
C ARG A 134 1.71 13.92 -14.38
N ARG A 135 2.01 13.28 -13.25
CA ARG A 135 3.07 13.67 -12.31
C ARG A 135 3.92 12.46 -11.94
N ALA A 136 5.24 12.64 -11.95
CA ALA A 136 6.16 11.59 -11.51
C ALA A 136 6.01 11.35 -10.00
N HIS A 137 5.93 10.09 -9.57
CA HIS A 137 6.19 9.75 -8.17
C HIS A 137 7.30 8.70 -8.09
N ILE A 138 7.98 8.70 -6.95
CA ILE A 138 9.08 7.79 -6.65
C ILE A 138 8.67 7.05 -5.38
N VAL A 139 8.36 5.77 -5.50
CA VAL A 139 8.06 4.90 -4.35
C VAL A 139 9.30 4.08 -4.04
N ARG A 140 9.79 4.21 -2.80
CA ARG A 140 10.94 3.46 -2.28
C ARG A 140 10.47 2.56 -1.15
N ASP A 141 10.34 1.28 -1.42
CA ASP A 141 9.95 0.26 -0.45
C ASP A 141 11.08 -0.76 -0.21
N ILE A 142 10.86 -1.75 0.65
CA ILE A 142 11.87 -2.81 0.87
C ILE A 142 12.13 -3.66 -0.37
N SER A 143 11.20 -3.71 -1.34
CA SER A 143 11.36 -4.38 -2.63
C SER A 143 12.45 -3.70 -3.45
N SER A 144 12.42 -2.36 -3.47
CA SER A 144 13.44 -1.52 -4.13
C SER A 144 14.83 -1.70 -3.51
N LEU A 145 14.90 -1.95 -2.20
CA LEU A 145 16.16 -2.24 -1.51
C LEU A 145 16.70 -3.64 -1.81
N ARG A 146 15.83 -4.63 -2.05
CA ARG A 146 16.24 -6.00 -2.42
C ARG A 146 16.85 -6.04 -3.83
N HIS A 147 16.21 -5.38 -4.80
CA HIS A 147 16.76 -5.25 -6.16
C HIS A 147 18.17 -4.61 -6.16
N HIS A 148 18.43 -3.67 -5.25
CA HIS A 148 19.75 -3.04 -5.15
C HIS A 148 20.84 -3.96 -4.55
N LYS A 149 20.45 -4.98 -3.77
CA LYS A 149 21.41 -5.96 -3.21
C LYS A 149 21.77 -7.09 -4.18
N GLU A 150 20.96 -7.35 -5.20
CA GLU A 150 21.22 -8.41 -6.20
C GLU A 150 22.12 -7.94 -7.36
N LEU A 151 22.46 -6.64 -7.40
CA LEU A 151 23.29 -6.02 -8.43
C LEU A 151 24.70 -5.60 -7.91
N ASN A 152 25.14 -6.13 -6.76
CA ASN A 152 26.49 -5.93 -6.22
C ASN A 152 27.19 -7.25 -5.95
#